data_AF-A0AAU0SMH7-F1
#
_entry.id   AF-A0AAU0SMH7-F1
#
_cell.length_a   1.000
_cell.length_b   1.000
_cell.length_c   1.000
_cell.angle_alpha   90.00
_cell.angle_beta   90.00
_cell.angle_gamma   90.00
#
_symmetry.space_group_name_H-M   'P 1'
#
loop_
_entity.id
_entity.type
_entity.pdbx_description
1 polymer ?
#
loop_
_entity_poly.entity_id
_entity_poly.type
_entity_poly.pdbx_seq_one_letter_code
_entity_poly.pdbx_strand_id
1 'polypeptide(L)'
;MSQMLMLSKVETLQNVLTEKTSTAWVEDVQLVSPSYVNKSDRWLMEPLLELTEVGNGPGKAKSYIYRVLGDRLYTQGQTDDVTDQVVCTIYLAKG
;
A
#
# COMPACT_ATOMS: atom_id res chain seq x y z
N MET A 1 -13.45 -19.43 -7.70
CA MET A 1 -13.37 -18.23 -8.56
C MET A 1 -12.79 -17.13 -7.72
N SER A 2 -11.61 -16.61 -8.07
CA SER A 2 -11.02 -15.46 -7.39
C SER A 2 -11.61 -14.18 -8.00
N GLN A 3 -12.01 -13.23 -7.15
CA GLN A 3 -12.51 -11.93 -7.59
C GLN A 3 -11.42 -10.87 -7.37
N MET A 4 -11.28 -9.96 -8.32
CA MET A 4 -10.38 -8.82 -8.19
C MET A 4 -11.16 -7.60 -7.74
N LEU A 5 -10.63 -6.90 -6.75
CA LEU A 5 -11.20 -5.65 -6.23
C LEU A 5 -10.17 -4.54 -6.38
N MET A 6 -10.55 -3.45 -7.04
CA MET A 6 -9.71 -2.27 -7.15
C MET A 6 -10.08 -1.28 -6.05
N LEU A 7 -9.12 -0.95 -5.19
CA LEU A 7 -9.28 -0.04 -4.07
C LEU A 7 -8.42 1.20 -4.28
N SER A 8 -9.01 2.38 -4.07
CA SER A 8 -8.30 3.67 -4.19
C SER A 8 -7.87 4.25 -2.84
N LYS A 9 -8.36 3.69 -1.72
CA LYS A 9 -8.07 4.15 -0.36
C LYS A 9 -7.39 3.06 0.46
N VAL A 10 -6.29 3.42 1.09
CA VAL A 10 -5.51 2.53 1.96
C VAL A 10 -6.32 2.03 3.16
N GLU A 11 -7.13 2.90 3.76
CA GLU A 11 -8.00 2.54 4.90
C GLU A 11 -8.98 1.41 4.55
N THR A 12 -9.48 1.40 3.30
CA THR A 12 -10.36 0.31 2.85
C THR A 12 -9.60 -1.00 2.69
N LEU A 13 -8.35 -0.96 2.22
CA LEU A 13 -7.50 -2.15 2.17
C LEU A 13 -7.22 -2.69 3.58
N GLN A 14 -6.91 -1.82 4.54
CA GLN A 14 -6.73 -2.20 5.95
C GLN A 14 -7.96 -2.92 6.50
N ASN A 15 -9.16 -2.39 6.24
CA ASN A 15 -10.41 -3.03 6.67
C ASN A 15 -10.57 -4.42 6.05
N VAL A 16 -10.38 -4.56 4.74
CA VAL A 16 -10.46 -5.86 4.04
C VAL A 16 -9.46 -6.88 4.59
N LEU A 17 -8.24 -6.45 4.91
CA LEU A 17 -7.22 -7.33 5.49
C LEU A 17 -7.51 -7.70 6.95
N THR A 18 -8.22 -6.83 7.68
CA THR A 18 -8.57 -7.05 9.09
C THR A 18 -9.86 -7.87 9.25
N GLU A 19 -10.74 -7.82 8.25
CA GLU A 19 -11.96 -8.63 8.17
C GLU A 19 -11.62 -10.12 8.06
N LYS A 20 -11.45 -10.77 9.21
CA LYS A 20 -11.33 -12.23 9.31
C LYS A 20 -12.68 -12.89 9.02
N THR A 21 -12.98 -13.10 7.74
CA THR A 21 -14.07 -14.01 7.35
C THR A 21 -13.48 -15.38 7.09
N SER A 22 -14.08 -16.42 7.67
CA SER A 22 -13.64 -17.82 7.51
C SER A 22 -13.81 -18.36 6.08
N THR A 23 -14.40 -17.57 5.19
CA THR A 23 -14.84 -17.96 3.84
C THR A 23 -14.11 -17.24 2.72
N ALA A 24 -13.33 -16.18 3.00
CA ALA A 24 -12.61 -15.42 1.99
C ALA A 24 -11.27 -14.94 2.54
N TRP A 25 -10.20 -15.20 1.80
CA TRP A 25 -8.87 -14.68 2.07
C TRP A 25 -8.43 -13.72 0.95
N VAL A 26 -7.51 -12.82 1.27
CA VAL A 26 -6.80 -12.05 0.25
C VAL A 26 -5.64 -12.90 -0.26
N GLU A 27 -5.67 -13.27 -1.54
CA GLU A 27 -4.62 -14.10 -2.15
C GLU A 27 -3.37 -13.30 -2.48
N ASP A 28 -3.55 -12.09 -2.99
CA ASP A 28 -2.47 -11.20 -3.38
C ASP A 28 -2.95 -9.74 -3.39
N VAL A 29 -2.01 -8.81 -3.21
CA VAL A 29 -2.26 -7.38 -3.27
C VAL A 29 -1.30 -6.77 -4.29
N GLN A 30 -1.86 -6.04 -5.24
CA GLN A 30 -1.12 -5.45 -6.34
C GLN A 30 -1.22 -3.92 -6.25
N LEU A 31 -0.09 -3.22 -6.37
CA LEU A 31 -0.05 -1.78 -6.54
C LEU A 31 -0.21 -1.45 -8.03
N VAL A 32 -1.22 -0.65 -8.34
CA VAL A 32 -1.46 -0.16 -9.69
C VAL A 32 -0.98 1.29 -9.77
N SER A 33 0.08 1.54 -10.53
CA SER A 33 0.76 2.83 -10.59
C SER A 33 0.76 3.39 -12.02
N PRO A 34 0.45 4.69 -12.22
CA PRO A 34 0.57 5.34 -13.52
C PRO A 34 2.03 5.67 -13.87
N SER A 35 2.27 5.93 -15.15
CA SER A 35 3.61 6.22 -15.72
C SER A 35 4.39 7.31 -14.96
N TYR A 36 3.71 8.38 -14.55
CA TYR A 36 4.35 9.50 -13.85
C TYR A 36 4.78 9.15 -12.40
N VAL A 37 4.22 8.10 -11.80
CA VAL A 37 4.65 7.60 -10.47
C VAL A 37 5.75 6.55 -10.62
N ASN A 38 5.58 5.62 -11.55
CA ASN A 38 6.46 4.47 -11.70
C ASN A 38 7.69 4.71 -12.59
N LYS A 39 7.79 5.90 -13.21
CA LYS A 39 8.87 6.30 -14.12
C LYS A 39 9.00 5.38 -15.35
N SER A 40 7.91 4.70 -15.71
CA SER A 40 7.77 3.89 -16.92
C SER A 40 6.95 4.64 -17.98
N ASP A 41 6.78 4.04 -19.16
CA ASP A 41 5.98 4.57 -20.26
C ASP A 41 4.50 4.17 -20.19
N ARG A 42 4.14 3.32 -19.21
CA ARG A 42 2.80 2.74 -19.07
C ARG A 42 2.38 2.56 -17.62
N TRP A 43 1.11 2.23 -17.43
CA TRP A 43 0.63 1.74 -16.14
C TRP A 43 1.27 0.40 -15.81
N LEU A 44 1.66 0.23 -14.55
CA LEU A 44 2.18 -1.01 -14.03
C LEU A 44 1.26 -1.55 -12.94
N MET A 45 1.21 -2.88 -12.85
CA MET A 45 0.56 -3.63 -11.79
C MET A 45 1.64 -4.51 -11.16
N GLU A 46 1.93 -4.24 -9.90
CA GLU A 46 3.16 -4.72 -9.26
C GLU A 46 2.82 -5.37 -7.91
N PRO A 47 3.37 -6.55 -7.59
CA PRO A 47 3.07 -7.20 -6.32
C PRO A 47 3.53 -6.31 -5.17
N LEU A 48 2.61 -5.96 -4.27
CA LEU A 48 2.88 -5.15 -3.10
C LEU A 48 3.38 -6.07 -1.98
N LEU A 49 4.60 -5.82 -1.50
CA LEU A 49 5.24 -6.59 -0.44
C LEU A 49 4.98 -5.98 0.93
N GLU A 50 5.00 -4.65 0.99
CA GLU A 50 4.86 -3.90 2.23
C GLU A 50 4.14 -2.58 1.98
N LEU A 51 3.29 -2.21 2.93
CA LEU A 51 2.68 -0.89 3.02
C LEU A 51 2.99 -0.32 4.41
N THR A 52 3.67 0.82 4.44
CA THR A 52 4.03 1.53 5.66
C THR A 52 3.23 2.82 5.74
N GLU A 53 2.42 2.97 6.78
CA GLU A 53 1.81 4.24 7.15
C GLU A 53 2.81 5.07 7.95
N VAL A 54 3.02 6.30 7.52
CA VAL A 54 3.91 7.28 8.14
C VAL A 54 3.07 8.42 8.68
N GLY A 55 3.20 8.65 9.98
CA GLY A 55 2.44 9.65 10.72
C GLY A 55 3.16 10.99 10.73
N ASN A 56 2.46 12.03 10.27
CA ASN A 56 2.99 13.40 10.20
C ASN A 56 2.64 14.24 11.44
N GLY A 57 2.27 13.60 12.55
CA GLY A 57 1.77 14.24 13.78
C GLY A 57 0.25 14.52 13.78
N PRO A 58 -0.33 14.93 14.93
CA PRO A 58 -1.77 15.11 15.08
C PRO A 58 -2.32 16.20 14.14
N GLY A 59 -3.37 15.86 13.40
CA GLY A 59 -4.06 16.77 12.47
C GLY A 59 -3.42 16.91 11.08
N LYS A 60 -2.30 16.25 10.81
CA LYS A 60 -1.69 16.23 9.48
C LYS A 60 -2.17 15.04 8.65
N ALA A 61 -2.16 15.20 7.33
CA ALA A 61 -2.47 14.10 6.41
C ALA A 61 -1.45 12.97 6.57
N LYS A 62 -1.93 11.72 6.52
CA LYS A 62 -1.08 10.52 6.55
C LYS A 62 -0.28 10.39 5.26
N SER A 63 0.94 9.88 5.39
CA SER A 63 1.77 9.51 4.25
C SER A 63 1.92 7.99 4.19
N TYR A 64 2.15 7.46 3.00
CA TYR A 64 2.26 6.02 2.77
C TYR A 64 3.49 5.71 1.93
N ILE A 65 4.22 4.67 2.33
CA ILE A 65 5.32 4.09 1.58
C ILE A 65 4.89 2.70 1.12
N TYR A 66 5.02 2.45 -0.17
CA TYR A 66 4.68 1.18 -0.82
C TYR A 66 5.97 0.52 -1.30
N ARG A 67 6.27 -0.68 -0.79
CA ARG A 67 7.38 -1.51 -1.30
C ARG A 67 6.82 -2.61 -2.18
N VAL A 68 7.22 -2.60 -3.45
CA VAL A 68 6.81 -3.61 -4.42
C VAL A 68 7.94 -4.60 -4.71
N LEU A 69 7.61 -5.71 -5.37
CA LEU A 69 8.58 -6.69 -5.82
C LEU A 69 9.67 -6.04 -6.70
N GLY A 70 10.92 -6.39 -6.43
CA GLY A 70 12.10 -5.76 -7.04
C GLY A 70 12.57 -4.50 -6.31
N ASP A 71 12.28 -4.39 -5.01
CA ASP A 71 12.76 -3.34 -4.08
C ASP A 71 12.47 -1.90 -4.49
N ARG A 72 11.45 -1.69 -5.31
CA ARG A 72 10.98 -0.35 -5.67
C ARG A 72 10.07 0.20 -4.59
N LEU A 73 10.28 1.49 -4.30
CA LEU A 73 9.55 2.24 -3.28
C LEU A 73 8.78 3.37 -3.95
N TYR A 74 7.51 3.52 -3.56
CA TYR A 74 6.66 4.64 -3.93
C TYR A 74 6.17 5.34 -2.68
N THR A 75 6.08 6.66 -2.74
CA THR A 75 5.58 7.48 -1.63
C THR A 75 4.35 8.24 -2.07
N GLN A 76 3.32 8.24 -1.23
CA GLN A 76 2.13 9.06 -1.39
C GLN A 76 1.98 9.97 -0.17
N GLY A 77 1.91 11.28 -0.40
CA GLY A 77 1.84 12.28 0.66
C GLY A 77 3.15 13.07 0.80
N GLN A 78 3.19 14.00 1.77
CA GLN A 78 4.41 14.70 2.17
C GLN A 78 5.07 13.92 3.30
N THR A 79 6.27 13.42 3.06
CA THR A 79 7.17 12.91 4.11
C THR A 79 8.12 14.05 4.45
N ASP A 80 7.84 14.77 5.54
CA ASP A 80 8.77 15.80 6.02
C ASP A 80 9.78 15.11 6.92
N ASP A 81 11.02 15.00 6.42
CA ASP A 81 12.18 14.21 6.89
C ASP A 81 12.54 14.29 8.40
N VAL A 82 11.83 15.08 9.20
CA VAL A 82 12.20 15.47 10.57
C VAL A 82 11.29 14.84 11.64
N THR A 83 10.14 14.23 11.32
CA THR A 83 9.27 13.66 12.38
C THR A 83 8.40 12.48 11.95
N ASP A 84 8.74 11.84 10.84
CA ASP A 84 7.98 10.72 10.28
C ASP A 84 8.11 9.48 11.19
N GLN A 85 7.11 9.26 12.04
CA GLN A 85 7.00 8.03 12.82
C GLN A 85 6.23 7.00 12.03
N VAL A 86 6.80 5.80 11.88
CA VAL A 86 6.07 4.65 11.33
C VAL A 86 4.91 4.33 12.27
N VAL A 87 3.69 4.47 11.76
CA VAL A 87 2.45 4.22 12.52
C VAL A 87 2.06 2.75 12.40
N CYS A 88 2.15 2.18 11.20
CA CYS A 88 1.76 0.81 10.95
C CYS A 88 2.51 0.27 9.73
N THR A 89 2.99 -0.97 9.81
CA THR A 89 3.53 -1.70 8.67
C THR A 89 2.68 -2.93 8.41
N ILE A 90 2.12 -3.02 7.21
CA ILE A 90 1.43 -4.21 6.73
C ILE A 90 2.40 -4.99 5.84
N TYR A 91 2.77 -6.18 6.28
CA TYR A 91 3.51 -7.14 5.44
C TYR A 91 2.51 -8.01 4.70
N LEU A 92 2.65 -8.05 3.38
CA LEU A 92 1.78 -8.81 2.47
C LEU A 92 2.51 -10.04 1.92
N ALA A 93 3.53 -10.51 2.64
CA ALA A 93 4.37 -11.62 2.22
C ALA A 93 3.54 -12.86 1.88
N LYS A 94 3.86 -13.47 0.73
CA LYS A 94 3.28 -14.73 0.27
C LYS A 94 3.39 -15.80 1.36
N GLY A 95 2.23 -16.36 1.73
CA GLY A 95 2.16 -17.73 2.20
C GLY A 95 2.58 -18.71 1.11
#